data_AF-A0A838RKR5-F1
#
_entry.id   AF-A0A838RKR5-F1
#
_cell.length_a   1.000
_cell.length_b   1.000
_cell.length_c   1.000
_cell.angle_alpha   90.00
_cell.angle_beta   90.00
_cell.angle_gamma   90.00
#
_symmetry.space_group_name_H-M   'P 1'
#
loop_
_entity.id
_entity.type
_entity.pdbx_description
1 polymer ?
#
loop_
_entity_poly.entity_id
_entity_poly.type
_entity_poly.pdbx_seq_one_letter_code
_entity_poly.pdbx_strand_id
1 'polypeptide(L)'
;MRRLISALLLTLILAPLLWAAPLSAAPHTQQQPCLFFTETGGGQGGFAVCDDGAARFRTAFQRWGLQRVGYPISRRYERDGFVTQAFQKAIMQWRPESGSVVLVNIFDDLSRAALDQPLAERYQTPVPLPAGWDGEIPFAQVVQKRQALLASRPALSRAYFAAADPLTFFGLPTSEVTDMGNHYAIRLQRTVLQEWKEDVPWAKAGQVTIANGGDIAKTLGGLPAEVLLPEPALSYQPEPTPVVHQRIAVPVRIKIPSLNIDASIESVGKDNQGRVDVPRGVMNAAWYNLLARPGEVGNAIMTGHLDDYKSQPAVFWRLNELRVGDAILVVDADGQTHRFEVLDKAIYGYNDPAPMEQIYGFTLKRNLNIITCNGTWDAKNWNYDKRLVIYARAVD
;
A
#
# COMPACT_ATOMS: atom_id res chain seq x y z
N MET A 1 -81.72 -16.69 -53.45
CA MET A 1 -81.90 -17.72 -52.40
C MET A 1 -81.24 -17.16 -51.13
N ARG A 2 -81.97 -16.66 -50.11
CA ARG A 2 -82.39 -17.39 -48.88
C ARG A 2 -81.24 -18.32 -48.38
N ARG A 3 -80.63 -18.21 -47.18
CA ARG A 3 -81.01 -17.72 -45.84
C ARG A 3 -79.77 -17.74 -44.90
N LEU A 4 -79.73 -16.81 -43.91
CA LEU A 4 -79.33 -16.90 -42.46
C LEU A 4 -77.95 -17.54 -42.11
N ILE A 5 -77.08 -17.08 -41.18
CA ILE A 5 -77.13 -16.74 -39.74
C ILE A 5 -75.72 -16.14 -39.44
N SER A 6 -75.45 -15.02 -38.75
CA SER A 6 -75.43 -14.82 -37.29
C SER A 6 -74.80 -13.46 -36.98
N ALA A 7 -75.30 -12.80 -35.95
CA ALA A 7 -74.71 -11.60 -35.35
C ALA A 7 -73.47 -11.94 -34.52
N LEU A 8 -72.46 -11.05 -34.49
CA LEU A 8 -71.64 -10.88 -33.29
C LEU A 8 -71.06 -9.46 -33.22
N LEU A 9 -71.30 -8.82 -32.08
CA LEU A 9 -70.81 -7.52 -31.65
C LEU A 9 -69.27 -7.45 -31.74
N LEU A 10 -68.74 -6.38 -32.33
CA LEU A 10 -67.35 -5.95 -32.12
C LEU A 10 -67.34 -4.87 -31.02
N THR A 11 -66.93 -5.25 -29.82
CA THR A 11 -66.70 -4.33 -28.70
C THR A 11 -65.38 -3.59 -28.84
N LEU A 12 -65.46 -2.26 -28.67
CA LEU A 12 -64.38 -1.32 -28.37
C LEU A 12 -63.40 -1.87 -27.31
N ILE A 13 -62.09 -1.73 -27.53
CA ILE A 13 -61.14 -1.46 -26.45
C ILE A 13 -60.20 -0.34 -26.90
N LEU A 14 -60.44 0.84 -26.32
CA LEU A 14 -59.51 1.97 -26.28
C LEU A 14 -58.18 1.47 -25.69
N ALA A 15 -57.08 1.66 -26.41
CA ALA A 15 -55.75 1.48 -25.85
C ALA A 15 -55.54 2.49 -24.71
N PRO A 16 -55.22 2.07 -23.48
CA PRO A 16 -54.81 3.01 -22.45
C PRO A 16 -53.39 3.50 -22.79
N LEU A 17 -53.23 4.81 -22.91
CA LEU A 17 -51.92 5.45 -22.74
C LEU A 17 -51.42 5.04 -21.35
N LEU A 18 -50.46 4.11 -21.32
CA LEU A 18 -49.74 3.80 -20.10
C LEU A 18 -48.90 5.02 -19.75
N TRP A 19 -49.35 5.73 -18.71
CA TRP A 19 -48.51 6.66 -17.95
C TRP A 19 -47.21 5.95 -17.59
N ALA A 20 -46.09 6.56 -17.96
CA ALA A 20 -44.82 6.26 -17.35
C ALA A 20 -44.96 6.54 -15.84
N ALA A 21 -45.01 5.49 -15.04
CA ALA A 21 -44.85 5.61 -13.60
C ALA A 21 -43.51 6.32 -13.32
N PRO A 22 -43.43 7.24 -12.35
CA PRO A 22 -42.14 7.72 -11.91
C PRO A 22 -41.35 6.50 -11.42
N LEU A 23 -40.13 6.31 -11.94
CA LEU A 23 -39.19 5.35 -11.39
C LEU A 23 -38.99 5.69 -9.91
N SER A 24 -39.70 4.96 -9.05
CA SER A 24 -39.54 5.00 -7.61
C SER A 24 -38.11 4.60 -7.30
N ALA A 25 -37.32 5.55 -6.78
CA ALA A 25 -36.03 5.25 -6.19
C ALA A 25 -36.24 4.22 -5.07
N ALA A 26 -35.53 3.10 -5.15
CA ALA A 26 -35.46 2.15 -4.05
C ALA A 26 -34.62 2.76 -2.90
N PRO A 27 -34.96 2.53 -1.62
CA PRO A 27 -34.22 3.10 -0.51
C PRO A 27 -32.99 2.24 -0.12
N HIS A 28 -31.87 2.94 0.07
CA HIS A 28 -30.69 2.68 0.92
C HIS A 28 -29.84 1.40 0.75
N THR A 29 -28.53 1.59 0.51
CA THR A 29 -27.48 1.33 1.52
C THR A 29 -26.22 2.16 1.24
N GLN A 30 -25.77 2.81 2.29
CA GLN A 30 -24.69 3.79 2.32
C GLN A 30 -23.41 3.09 2.80
N GLN A 31 -22.52 2.74 1.86
CA GLN A 31 -21.12 2.41 2.12
C GLN A 31 -20.37 2.74 0.83
N GLN A 32 -19.48 3.74 0.88
CA GLN A 32 -18.69 4.16 -0.29
C GLN A 32 -18.02 2.92 -0.92
N PRO A 33 -18.24 2.58 -2.20
CA PRO A 33 -17.83 1.30 -2.75
C PRO A 33 -16.31 1.19 -2.94
N CYS A 34 -15.58 2.31 -2.91
CA CYS A 34 -14.20 2.37 -3.38
C CYS A 34 -13.24 3.05 -2.39
N LEU A 35 -11.99 2.58 -2.40
CA LEU A 35 -10.82 3.29 -1.89
C LEU A 35 -10.11 3.94 -3.09
N PHE A 36 -9.68 5.21 -2.98
CA PHE A 36 -9.04 5.93 -4.08
C PHE A 36 -7.61 6.33 -3.71
N PHE A 37 -6.65 6.03 -4.58
CA PHE A 37 -5.22 6.19 -4.30
C PHE A 37 -4.58 7.16 -5.29
N THR A 38 -4.29 8.37 -4.84
CA THR A 38 -3.66 9.44 -5.65
C THR A 38 -2.15 9.28 -5.77
N GLU A 39 -1.53 8.54 -4.86
CA GLU A 39 -0.08 8.35 -4.73
C GLU A 39 0.53 7.72 -6.00
N THR A 40 -0.26 6.91 -6.71
CA THR A 40 0.16 6.23 -7.95
C THR A 40 -0.27 6.95 -9.22
N GLY A 41 -0.97 8.10 -9.11
CA GLY A 41 -1.50 8.84 -10.25
C GLY A 41 -0.60 9.94 -10.79
N GLY A 42 0.62 10.11 -10.25
CA GLY A 42 1.61 11.07 -10.78
C GLY A 42 1.13 12.53 -10.81
N GLY A 43 0.20 12.90 -9.91
CA GLY A 43 -0.40 14.23 -9.84
C GLY A 43 -1.57 14.48 -10.79
N GLN A 44 -1.97 13.50 -11.62
CA GLN A 44 -3.08 13.62 -12.58
C GLN A 44 -4.34 12.82 -12.19
N GLY A 45 -4.42 12.34 -10.95
CA GLY A 45 -5.53 11.52 -10.50
C GLY A 45 -5.07 10.39 -9.60
N GLY A 46 -5.70 9.23 -9.72
CA GLY A 46 -5.40 8.05 -8.94
C GLY A 46 -6.06 6.78 -9.48
N PHE A 47 -5.96 5.69 -8.73
CA PHE A 47 -6.67 4.45 -9.07
C PHE A 47 -7.61 4.06 -7.95
N ALA A 48 -8.83 3.67 -8.30
CA ALA A 48 -9.81 3.21 -7.34
C ALA A 48 -9.75 1.69 -7.16
N VAL A 49 -10.02 1.24 -5.94
CA VAL A 49 -10.20 -0.18 -5.59
C VAL A 49 -11.59 -0.32 -4.98
N CYS A 50 -12.48 -0.99 -5.70
CA CYS A 50 -13.90 -1.01 -5.38
C CYS A 50 -14.43 -2.39 -4.97
N ASP A 51 -15.57 -2.40 -4.29
CA ASP A 51 -16.53 -3.50 -4.27
C ASP A 51 -17.80 -3.06 -5.02
N ASP A 52 -18.25 -3.87 -5.96
CA ASP A 52 -19.50 -3.67 -6.70
C ASP A 52 -20.06 -5.01 -7.20
N GLY A 53 -21.08 -4.96 -8.07
CA GLY A 53 -21.67 -6.15 -8.68
C GLY A 53 -20.73 -6.94 -9.58
N ALA A 54 -19.60 -6.36 -10.01
CA ALA A 54 -18.64 -7.01 -10.89
C ALA A 54 -17.52 -7.70 -10.12
N ALA A 55 -16.98 -7.07 -9.07
CA ALA A 55 -15.90 -7.66 -8.26
C ALA A 55 -15.79 -7.04 -6.87
N ARG A 56 -15.33 -7.84 -5.90
CA ARG A 56 -15.07 -7.42 -4.51
C ARG A 56 -13.58 -7.19 -4.20
N PHE A 57 -12.93 -6.30 -4.95
CA PHE A 57 -11.50 -6.01 -4.78
C PHE A 57 -11.18 -5.19 -3.54
N ARG A 58 -12.04 -4.27 -3.11
CA ARG A 58 -11.83 -3.50 -1.89
C ARG A 58 -11.85 -4.41 -0.67
N THR A 59 -12.82 -5.33 -0.57
CA THR A 59 -12.89 -6.31 0.51
C THR A 59 -11.59 -7.12 0.60
N ALA A 60 -11.10 -7.63 -0.54
CA ALA A 60 -9.85 -8.37 -0.57
C ALA A 60 -8.62 -7.51 -0.23
N PHE A 61 -8.58 -6.26 -0.72
CA PHE A 61 -7.53 -5.30 -0.40
C PHE A 61 -7.51 -4.93 1.08
N GLN A 62 -8.66 -4.71 1.72
CA GLN A 62 -8.74 -4.43 3.16
C GLN A 62 -8.24 -5.62 4.00
N ARG A 63 -8.49 -6.85 3.54
CA ARG A 63 -8.01 -8.07 4.19
C ARG A 63 -6.51 -8.27 4.05
N TRP A 64 -5.94 -8.04 2.87
CA TRP A 64 -4.53 -8.33 2.58
C TRP A 64 -3.60 -7.15 2.85
N GLY A 65 -4.11 -5.93 2.68
CA GLY A 65 -3.41 -4.68 2.91
C GLY A 65 -2.30 -4.39 1.90
N LEU A 66 -1.83 -3.14 1.95
CA LEU A 66 -0.75 -2.65 1.10
C LEU A 66 0.54 -3.50 1.20
N GLN A 67 0.80 -4.08 2.38
CA GLN A 67 1.98 -4.91 2.60
C GLN A 67 2.08 -6.08 1.63
N ARG A 68 0.93 -6.70 1.36
CA ARG A 68 0.86 -7.94 0.57
C ARG A 68 0.68 -7.66 -0.92
N VAL A 69 -0.13 -6.67 -1.30
CA VAL A 69 -0.47 -6.42 -2.71
C VAL A 69 0.10 -5.12 -3.29
N GLY A 70 0.50 -4.16 -2.46
CA GLY A 70 1.00 -2.85 -2.90
C GLY A 70 -0.10 -1.87 -3.30
N TYR A 71 0.25 -0.67 -3.76
CA TYR A 71 -0.73 0.31 -4.26
C TYR A 71 -1.34 -0.16 -5.59
N PRO A 72 -2.60 0.19 -5.90
CA PRO A 72 -3.15 -0.04 -7.24
C PRO A 72 -2.37 0.78 -8.27
N ILE A 73 -2.03 0.13 -9.38
CA ILE A 73 -1.28 0.73 -10.50
C ILE A 73 -2.05 0.67 -11.82
N SER A 74 -3.27 0.15 -11.79
CA SER A 74 -4.17 0.12 -12.93
C SER A 74 -5.62 0.33 -12.51
N ARG A 75 -6.43 0.75 -13.49
CA ARG A 75 -7.87 0.57 -13.51
C ARG A 75 -8.21 -0.91 -13.61
N ARG A 76 -9.47 -1.27 -13.39
CA ARG A 76 -9.95 -2.63 -13.67
C ARG A 76 -9.94 -2.91 -15.17
N TYR A 77 -9.68 -4.16 -15.54
CA TYR A 77 -9.62 -4.62 -16.92
C TYR A 77 -9.99 -6.10 -17.04
N GLU A 78 -10.31 -6.52 -18.25
CA GLU A 78 -10.58 -7.92 -18.59
C GLU A 78 -9.27 -8.66 -18.87
N ARG A 79 -9.08 -9.81 -18.22
CA ARG A 79 -7.99 -10.75 -18.50
C ARG A 79 -8.55 -12.17 -18.48
N ASP A 80 -8.43 -12.88 -19.61
CA ASP A 80 -8.96 -14.24 -19.79
C ASP A 80 -10.45 -14.39 -19.43
N GLY A 81 -11.26 -13.36 -19.71
CA GLY A 81 -12.69 -13.33 -19.38
C GLY A 81 -13.02 -13.01 -17.92
N PHE A 82 -12.04 -12.57 -17.12
CA PHE A 82 -12.22 -12.23 -15.72
C PHE A 82 -11.84 -10.78 -15.43
N VAL A 83 -12.65 -10.12 -14.59
CA VAL A 83 -12.36 -8.80 -14.04
C VAL A 83 -11.07 -8.88 -13.22
N THR A 84 -10.12 -8.02 -13.55
CA THR A 84 -8.74 -8.04 -13.04
C THR A 84 -8.30 -6.61 -12.71
N GLN A 85 -7.40 -6.45 -11.74
CA GLN A 85 -6.77 -5.18 -11.41
C GLN A 85 -5.33 -5.40 -10.94
N ALA A 86 -4.41 -4.57 -11.43
CA ALA A 86 -3.00 -4.64 -11.08
C ALA A 86 -2.65 -3.73 -9.90
N PHE A 87 -1.82 -4.25 -9.02
CA PHE A 87 -1.20 -3.56 -7.89
C PHE A 87 0.32 -3.74 -7.98
N GLN A 88 1.10 -2.91 -7.29
CA GLN A 88 2.58 -2.94 -7.39
C GLN A 88 3.18 -4.33 -7.17
N LYS A 89 2.69 -5.09 -6.18
CA LYS A 89 3.25 -6.39 -5.80
C LYS A 89 2.47 -7.58 -6.37
N ALA A 90 1.25 -7.38 -6.82
CA ALA A 90 0.37 -8.48 -7.24
C ALA A 90 -0.67 -8.04 -8.26
N ILE A 91 -1.24 -8.99 -9.00
CA ILE A 91 -2.40 -8.75 -9.86
C ILE A 91 -3.57 -9.55 -9.30
N MET A 92 -4.65 -8.86 -8.95
CA MET A 92 -5.86 -9.42 -8.37
C MET A 92 -6.87 -9.73 -9.48
N GLN A 93 -7.43 -10.93 -9.46
CA GLN A 93 -8.44 -11.37 -10.42
C GLN A 93 -9.67 -11.90 -9.67
N TRP A 94 -10.85 -11.45 -10.06
CA TRP A 94 -12.12 -11.90 -9.50
C TRP A 94 -12.54 -13.25 -10.09
N ARG A 95 -12.96 -14.17 -9.22
CA ARG A 95 -13.48 -15.49 -9.59
C ARG A 95 -14.95 -15.57 -9.18
N PRO A 96 -15.89 -15.31 -10.11
CA PRO A 96 -17.31 -15.28 -9.79
C PRO A 96 -17.83 -16.62 -9.28
N GLU A 97 -17.27 -17.74 -9.75
CA GLU A 97 -17.66 -19.09 -9.35
C GLU A 97 -17.40 -19.38 -7.86
N SER A 98 -16.37 -18.75 -7.28
CA SER A 98 -16.02 -18.88 -5.87
C SER A 98 -16.37 -17.64 -5.05
N GLY A 99 -16.85 -16.57 -5.70
CA GLY A 99 -17.13 -15.28 -5.06
C GLY A 99 -15.89 -14.69 -4.38
N SER A 100 -14.69 -14.93 -4.92
CA SER A 100 -13.43 -14.57 -4.26
C SER A 100 -12.39 -13.99 -5.21
N VAL A 101 -11.41 -13.30 -4.64
CA VAL A 101 -10.26 -12.78 -5.39
C VAL A 101 -9.11 -13.78 -5.30
N VAL A 102 -8.48 -14.06 -6.44
CA VAL A 102 -7.24 -14.82 -6.55
C VAL A 102 -6.12 -13.92 -7.07
N LEU A 103 -4.87 -14.36 -6.86
CA LEU A 103 -3.71 -13.67 -7.41
C LEU A 103 -3.22 -14.36 -8.68
N VAL A 104 -3.00 -13.58 -9.73
CA VAL A 104 -2.48 -14.08 -11.01
C VAL A 104 -1.03 -14.52 -10.86
N ASN A 105 -0.68 -15.62 -11.53
CA ASN A 105 0.71 -16.09 -11.66
C ASN A 105 1.45 -15.24 -12.69
N ILE A 106 1.71 -13.98 -12.35
CA ILE A 106 2.23 -12.99 -13.30
C ILE A 106 3.59 -13.40 -13.91
N PHE A 107 4.44 -14.09 -13.16
CA PHE A 107 5.71 -14.56 -13.73
C PHE A 107 5.52 -15.74 -14.68
N ASP A 108 4.47 -16.57 -14.51
CA ASP A 108 4.14 -17.59 -15.51
C ASP A 108 3.63 -16.93 -16.82
N ASP A 109 2.90 -15.82 -16.71
CA ASP A 109 2.46 -15.04 -17.88
C ASP A 109 3.63 -14.41 -18.63
N LEU A 110 4.54 -13.77 -17.90
CA LEU A 110 5.72 -13.12 -18.50
C LEU A 110 6.61 -14.15 -19.21
N SER A 111 6.75 -15.37 -18.67
CA SER A 111 7.41 -16.46 -19.38
C SER A 111 6.68 -16.84 -20.67
N ARG A 112 5.35 -16.99 -20.63
CA ARG A 112 4.56 -17.29 -21.83
C ARG A 112 4.66 -16.20 -22.91
N ALA A 113 4.86 -14.95 -22.49
CA ALA A 113 5.11 -13.82 -23.38
C ALA A 113 6.56 -13.72 -23.88
N ALA A 114 7.41 -14.73 -23.63
CA ALA A 114 8.82 -14.76 -23.98
C ALA A 114 9.66 -13.61 -23.38
N LEU A 115 9.29 -13.14 -22.18
CA LEU A 115 9.97 -12.04 -21.48
C LEU A 115 11.03 -12.51 -20.47
N ASP A 116 11.45 -13.79 -20.52
CA ASP A 116 12.42 -14.33 -19.56
C ASP A 116 13.81 -13.72 -19.69
N GLN A 117 14.26 -13.42 -20.91
CA GLN A 117 15.54 -12.74 -21.14
C GLN A 117 15.56 -11.31 -20.55
N PRO A 118 14.62 -10.40 -20.88
CA PRO A 118 14.61 -9.08 -20.27
C PRO A 118 14.36 -9.12 -18.76
N LEU A 119 13.64 -10.12 -18.24
CA LEU A 119 13.49 -10.36 -16.81
C LEU A 119 14.83 -10.68 -16.12
N ALA A 120 15.63 -11.55 -16.71
CA ALA A 120 16.95 -11.90 -16.19
C ALA A 120 17.92 -10.71 -16.24
N GLU A 121 17.96 -9.99 -17.36
CA GLU A 121 18.93 -8.92 -17.59
C GLU A 121 18.62 -7.62 -16.83
N ARG A 122 17.35 -7.20 -16.77
CA ARG A 122 16.96 -5.91 -16.17
C ARG A 122 16.43 -6.01 -14.75
N TYR A 123 15.78 -7.12 -14.41
CA TYR A 123 15.10 -7.30 -13.13
C TYR A 123 15.73 -8.39 -12.28
N GLN A 124 16.89 -8.91 -12.71
CA GLN A 124 17.65 -9.93 -12.01
C GLN A 124 16.76 -11.11 -11.57
N THR A 125 15.80 -11.46 -12.43
CA THR A 125 14.85 -12.55 -12.18
C THR A 125 15.38 -13.83 -12.82
N PRO A 126 15.60 -14.90 -12.03
CA PRO A 126 16.12 -16.16 -12.57
C PRO A 126 15.28 -16.73 -13.72
N VAL A 127 15.95 -17.39 -14.66
CA VAL A 127 15.32 -18.13 -15.76
C VAL A 127 14.48 -19.27 -15.17
N PRO A 128 13.26 -19.53 -15.69
CA PRO A 128 12.42 -20.59 -15.17
C PRO A 128 13.02 -21.97 -15.42
N LEU A 129 12.61 -22.94 -14.60
CA LEU A 129 12.90 -24.35 -14.79
C LEU A 129 12.43 -24.81 -16.17
N PRO A 130 13.15 -25.76 -16.81
CA PRO A 130 12.76 -26.26 -18.11
C PRO A 130 11.38 -26.93 -18.07
N ALA A 131 10.69 -26.93 -19.22
CA ALA A 131 9.42 -27.62 -19.36
C ALA A 131 9.57 -29.11 -18.98
N GLY A 132 8.59 -29.64 -18.24
CA GLY A 132 8.61 -31.03 -17.77
C GLY A 132 9.49 -31.31 -16.55
N TRP A 133 10.13 -30.30 -15.94
CA TRP A 133 11.02 -30.49 -14.78
C TRP A 133 10.35 -31.24 -13.61
N ASP A 134 9.05 -31.03 -13.38
CA ASP A 134 8.34 -31.73 -12.32
C ASP A 134 8.21 -33.25 -12.59
N GLY A 135 8.17 -33.66 -13.86
CA GLY A 135 7.82 -35.01 -14.27
C GLY A 135 6.32 -35.32 -14.06
N GLU A 136 5.96 -36.59 -14.16
CA GLU A 136 4.60 -37.08 -13.92
C GLU A 136 4.43 -37.52 -12.46
N ILE A 137 4.25 -36.56 -11.57
CA ILE A 137 4.02 -36.79 -10.13
C ILE A 137 2.73 -36.13 -9.64
N PRO A 138 2.08 -36.63 -8.58
CA PRO A 138 0.90 -35.98 -8.00
C PRO A 138 1.18 -34.54 -7.56
N PHE A 139 0.19 -33.66 -7.66
CA PHE A 139 0.34 -32.23 -7.35
C PHE A 139 0.93 -31.97 -5.95
N ALA A 140 0.53 -32.74 -4.94
CA ALA A 140 1.10 -32.62 -3.59
C ALA A 140 2.63 -32.86 -3.56
N GLN A 141 3.13 -33.78 -4.40
CA GLN A 141 4.56 -34.02 -4.56
C GLN A 141 5.23 -32.93 -5.39
N VAL A 142 4.55 -32.35 -6.40
CA VAL A 142 5.04 -31.16 -7.11
C VAL A 142 5.28 -30.00 -6.14
N VAL A 143 4.33 -29.75 -5.23
CA VAL A 143 4.44 -28.69 -4.22
C VAL A 143 5.68 -28.92 -3.35
N GLN A 144 5.86 -30.12 -2.79
CA GLN A 144 7.01 -30.47 -1.97
C GLN A 144 8.33 -30.35 -2.74
N LYS A 145 8.38 -30.89 -3.96
CA LYS A 145 9.56 -30.88 -4.83
C LYS A 145 10.00 -29.45 -5.18
N ARG A 146 9.06 -28.58 -5.53
CA ARG A 146 9.37 -27.17 -5.85
C ARG A 146 9.73 -26.37 -4.61
N GLN A 147 9.05 -26.57 -3.48
CA GLN A 147 9.41 -25.90 -2.22
C GLN A 147 10.80 -26.30 -1.72
N ALA A 148 11.27 -27.51 -2.01
CA ALA A 148 12.62 -27.96 -1.68
C ALA A 148 13.73 -27.14 -2.36
N LEU A 149 13.46 -26.43 -3.47
CA LEU A 149 14.44 -25.55 -4.12
C LEU A 149 14.93 -24.42 -3.20
N LEU A 150 14.08 -24.00 -2.26
CA LEU A 150 14.42 -22.99 -1.25
C LEU A 150 15.44 -23.49 -0.21
N ALA A 151 15.61 -24.80 -0.05
CA ALA A 151 16.45 -25.37 1.00
C ALA A 151 17.93 -25.01 0.86
N SER A 152 18.38 -24.69 -0.36
CA SER A 152 19.73 -24.19 -0.63
C SER A 152 20.03 -22.84 0.02
N ARG A 153 19.01 -22.07 0.42
CA ARG A 153 19.12 -20.77 1.10
C ARG A 153 18.15 -20.65 2.28
N PRO A 154 18.62 -20.83 3.52
CA PRO A 154 17.77 -20.75 4.71
C PRO A 154 17.03 -19.42 4.87
N ALA A 155 17.60 -18.29 4.43
CA ALA A 155 16.93 -16.99 4.50
C ALA A 155 15.70 -16.93 3.56
N LEU A 156 15.86 -17.35 2.30
CA LEU A 156 14.76 -17.43 1.33
C LEU A 156 13.68 -18.42 1.80
N SER A 157 14.08 -19.58 2.31
CA SER A 157 13.15 -20.56 2.88
C SER A 157 12.35 -19.96 4.04
N ARG A 158 13.01 -19.31 5.00
CA ARG A 158 12.35 -18.65 6.13
C ARG A 158 11.39 -17.56 5.67
N ALA A 159 11.80 -16.73 4.70
CA ALA A 159 10.95 -15.67 4.17
C ALA A 159 9.69 -16.21 3.48
N TYR A 160 9.83 -17.30 2.71
CA TYR A 160 8.71 -17.98 2.08
C TYR A 160 7.74 -18.53 3.14
N PHE A 161 8.21 -19.37 4.06
CA PHE A 161 7.36 -20.05 5.03
C PHE A 161 6.86 -19.17 6.20
N ALA A 162 7.40 -17.97 6.37
CA ALA A 162 6.88 -17.00 7.34
C ALA A 162 5.53 -16.37 6.91
N ALA A 163 5.16 -16.48 5.62
CA ALA A 163 3.83 -16.06 5.20
C ALA A 163 2.77 -17.06 5.69
N ALA A 164 1.64 -16.56 6.19
CA ALA A 164 0.53 -17.42 6.65
C ALA A 164 -0.04 -18.29 5.53
N ASP A 165 0.04 -17.84 4.27
CA ASP A 165 -0.35 -18.59 3.08
C ASP A 165 0.63 -18.31 1.92
N PRO A 166 1.80 -18.97 1.91
CA PRO A 166 2.84 -18.68 0.93
C PRO A 166 2.46 -19.12 -0.48
N LEU A 167 1.64 -20.17 -0.61
CA LEU A 167 1.17 -20.64 -1.91
C LEU A 167 0.23 -19.63 -2.57
N THR A 168 -0.64 -18.97 -1.80
CA THR A 168 -1.49 -17.91 -2.34
C THR A 168 -0.68 -16.68 -2.74
N PHE A 169 0.21 -16.19 -1.87
CA PHE A 169 0.89 -14.90 -2.11
C PHE A 169 2.12 -14.99 -3.00
N PHE A 170 2.88 -16.08 -2.94
CA PHE A 170 4.12 -16.23 -3.72
C PHE A 170 3.96 -17.25 -4.85
N GLY A 171 3.10 -18.26 -4.65
CA GLY A 171 3.02 -19.42 -5.54
C GLY A 171 4.17 -20.40 -5.31
N LEU A 172 4.34 -21.33 -6.24
CA LEU A 172 5.44 -22.28 -6.18
C LEU A 172 6.74 -21.65 -6.70
N PRO A 173 7.92 -22.06 -6.20
CA PRO A 173 9.16 -21.79 -6.90
C PRO A 173 9.13 -22.30 -8.34
N THR A 174 9.66 -21.50 -9.25
CA THR A 174 9.70 -21.79 -10.68
C THR A 174 11.11 -21.68 -11.26
N SER A 175 12.13 -21.42 -10.43
CA SER A 175 13.54 -21.47 -10.78
C SER A 175 14.34 -22.14 -9.66
N GLU A 176 15.58 -22.51 -9.95
CA GLU A 176 16.57 -22.71 -8.90
C GLU A 176 16.92 -21.38 -8.22
N VAL A 177 17.57 -21.44 -7.06
CA VAL A 177 18.23 -20.26 -6.49
C VAL A 177 19.44 -19.92 -7.36
N THR A 178 19.52 -18.68 -7.82
CA THR A 178 20.61 -18.21 -8.68
C THR A 178 21.35 -17.05 -8.00
N ASP A 179 22.68 -17.01 -8.13
CA ASP A 179 23.48 -15.84 -7.76
C ASP A 179 23.34 -14.78 -8.85
N MET A 180 22.75 -13.64 -8.52
CA MET A 180 22.52 -12.53 -9.45
C MET A 180 23.59 -11.44 -9.33
N GLY A 181 24.71 -11.75 -8.67
CA GLY A 181 25.81 -10.82 -8.39
C GLY A 181 25.73 -10.30 -6.96
N ASN A 182 24.92 -9.27 -6.72
CA ASN A 182 24.77 -8.61 -5.42
C ASN A 182 23.71 -9.25 -4.49
N HIS A 183 22.98 -10.24 -4.98
CA HIS A 183 22.00 -10.99 -4.19
C HIS A 183 21.80 -12.40 -4.76
N TYR A 184 21.27 -13.31 -3.94
CA TYR A 184 20.69 -14.56 -4.42
C TYR A 184 19.21 -14.34 -4.71
N ALA A 185 18.71 -14.88 -5.82
CA ALA A 185 17.31 -14.76 -6.20
C ALA A 185 16.68 -16.13 -6.46
N ILE A 186 15.39 -16.25 -6.15
CA ILE A 186 14.55 -17.35 -6.63
C ILE A 186 13.25 -16.80 -7.18
N ARG A 187 12.90 -17.23 -8.39
CA ARG A 187 11.64 -16.89 -9.04
C ARG A 187 10.55 -17.80 -8.53
N LEU A 188 9.39 -17.22 -8.25
CA LEU A 188 8.15 -17.90 -7.94
C LEU A 188 7.06 -17.47 -8.94
N GLN A 189 5.92 -18.15 -8.93
CA GLN A 189 4.84 -17.87 -9.89
C GLN A 189 4.32 -16.43 -9.81
N ARG A 190 4.40 -15.77 -8.65
CA ARG A 190 3.84 -14.42 -8.42
C ARG A 190 4.85 -13.36 -8.03
N THR A 191 6.06 -13.74 -7.62
CA THR A 191 7.07 -12.81 -7.14
C THR A 191 8.49 -13.39 -7.29
N VAL A 192 9.50 -12.61 -6.93
CA VAL A 192 10.89 -13.05 -6.78
C VAL A 192 11.32 -12.73 -5.37
N LEU A 193 11.91 -13.70 -4.68
CA LEU A 193 12.56 -13.45 -3.39
C LEU A 193 14.04 -13.20 -3.61
N GLN A 194 14.58 -12.15 -2.98
CA GLN A 194 15.95 -11.69 -3.16
C GLN A 194 16.65 -11.61 -1.80
N GLU A 195 17.65 -12.45 -1.56
CA GLU A 195 18.52 -12.42 -0.38
C GLU A 195 19.79 -11.60 -0.69
N TRP A 196 19.89 -10.41 -0.10
CA TRP A 196 20.98 -9.48 -0.39
C TRP A 196 22.32 -9.94 0.19
N LYS A 197 23.40 -9.88 -0.59
CA LYS A 197 24.76 -10.25 -0.16
C LYS A 197 25.50 -9.09 0.49
N GLU A 198 25.03 -7.87 0.24
CA GLU A 198 25.61 -6.61 0.69
C GLU A 198 24.50 -5.63 1.08
N ASP A 199 24.87 -4.58 1.82
CA ASP A 199 23.96 -3.50 2.17
C ASP A 199 23.63 -2.67 0.92
N VAL A 200 22.33 -2.50 0.65
CA VAL A 200 21.78 -1.64 -0.40
C VAL A 200 20.81 -0.63 0.23
N PRO A 201 20.45 0.48 -0.46
CA PRO A 201 19.64 1.54 0.15
C PRO A 201 18.29 1.10 0.73
N TRP A 202 17.77 -0.05 0.32
CA TRP A 202 16.48 -0.60 0.75
C TRP A 202 16.58 -1.92 1.54
N ALA A 203 17.76 -2.52 1.69
CA ALA A 203 17.93 -3.81 2.37
C ALA A 203 19.35 -4.01 2.92
N LYS A 204 19.46 -4.75 4.02
CA LYS A 204 20.75 -5.15 4.63
C LYS A 204 21.26 -6.47 4.06
N ALA A 205 22.56 -6.70 4.16
CA ALA A 205 23.14 -8.02 3.88
C ALA A 205 22.44 -9.11 4.72
N GLY A 206 22.02 -10.20 4.07
CA GLY A 206 21.23 -11.29 4.64
C GLY A 206 19.72 -11.03 4.73
N GLN A 207 19.25 -9.82 4.43
CA GLN A 207 17.81 -9.52 4.38
C GLN A 207 17.19 -10.07 3.10
N VAL A 208 15.95 -10.58 3.20
CA VAL A 208 15.16 -10.97 2.04
C VAL A 208 14.17 -9.87 1.68
N THR A 209 14.18 -9.43 0.43
CA THR A 209 13.15 -8.57 -0.16
C THR A 209 12.31 -9.32 -1.17
N ILE A 210 11.16 -8.73 -1.51
CA ILE A 210 10.18 -9.27 -2.45
C ILE A 210 10.12 -8.30 -3.63
N ALA A 211 10.31 -8.82 -4.84
CA ALA A 211 10.18 -8.01 -6.04
C ALA A 211 8.72 -7.61 -6.30
N ASN A 212 8.51 -6.38 -6.79
CA ASN A 212 7.19 -5.84 -7.15
C ASN A 212 6.72 -6.44 -8.49
N GLY A 213 6.14 -7.65 -8.45
CA GLY A 213 5.75 -8.39 -9.66
C GLY A 213 4.78 -7.64 -10.58
N GLY A 214 3.90 -6.80 -10.03
CA GLY A 214 2.97 -5.99 -10.83
C GLY A 214 3.66 -4.80 -11.50
N ASP A 215 4.58 -4.11 -10.82
CA ASP A 215 5.37 -3.03 -11.42
C ASP A 215 6.30 -3.56 -12.54
N ILE A 216 6.88 -4.75 -12.35
CA ILE A 216 7.68 -5.43 -13.37
C ILE A 216 6.82 -5.72 -14.59
N ALA A 217 5.63 -6.30 -14.40
CA ALA A 217 4.69 -6.56 -15.49
C ALA A 217 4.27 -5.29 -16.21
N LYS A 218 3.97 -4.21 -15.46
CA LYS A 218 3.66 -2.89 -16.02
C LYS A 218 4.78 -2.40 -16.95
N THR A 219 6.01 -2.42 -16.46
CA THR A 219 7.16 -1.86 -17.19
C THR A 219 7.54 -2.67 -18.42
N LEU A 220 7.26 -3.98 -18.41
CA LEU A 220 7.47 -4.87 -19.55
C LEU A 220 6.31 -4.90 -20.55
N GLY A 221 5.27 -4.07 -20.35
CA GLY A 221 4.10 -4.03 -21.25
C GLY A 221 3.14 -5.20 -21.08
N GLY A 222 3.20 -5.90 -19.95
CA GLY A 222 2.28 -6.99 -19.59
C GLY A 222 0.88 -6.53 -19.15
N LEU A 223 0.63 -5.22 -19.13
CA LEU A 223 -0.67 -4.61 -18.79
C LEU A 223 -1.14 -3.75 -19.98
N PRO A 224 -2.46 -3.71 -20.28
CA PRO A 224 -3.00 -2.81 -21.31
C PRO A 224 -2.65 -1.35 -21.02
N ALA A 225 -2.22 -0.59 -22.03
CA ALA A 225 -1.75 0.78 -21.82
C ALA A 225 -2.85 1.70 -21.27
N GLU A 226 -4.10 1.48 -21.69
CA GLU A 226 -5.24 2.29 -21.31
C GLU A 226 -5.52 2.17 -19.81
N VAL A 227 -5.28 1.00 -19.22
CA VAL A 227 -5.62 0.74 -17.82
C VAL A 227 -4.60 1.38 -16.87
N LEU A 228 -3.46 1.82 -17.39
CA LEU A 228 -2.41 2.52 -16.64
C LEU A 228 -2.64 4.02 -16.55
N LEU A 229 -3.67 4.54 -17.22
CA LEU A 229 -4.06 5.93 -17.09
C LEU A 229 -4.81 6.13 -15.77
N PRO A 230 -4.36 7.04 -14.89
CA PRO A 230 -5.06 7.34 -13.66
C PRO A 230 -6.41 8.00 -13.94
N GLU A 231 -7.37 7.74 -13.05
CA GLU A 231 -8.71 8.31 -13.10
C GLU A 231 -8.72 9.65 -12.37
N PRO A 232 -9.49 10.65 -12.84
CA PRO A 232 -9.66 11.88 -12.08
C PRO A 232 -10.35 11.58 -10.74
N ALA A 233 -9.95 12.29 -9.68
CA ALA A 233 -10.55 12.10 -8.35
C ALA A 233 -12.07 12.38 -8.32
N LEU A 234 -12.56 13.21 -9.26
CA LEU A 234 -13.97 13.57 -9.39
C LEU A 234 -14.86 12.43 -9.93
N SER A 235 -14.29 11.38 -10.53
CA SER A 235 -15.05 10.22 -11.02
C SER A 235 -15.57 9.30 -9.91
N TYR A 236 -15.08 9.45 -8.68
CA TYR A 236 -15.47 8.65 -7.51
C TYR A 236 -16.14 9.51 -6.42
N GLN A 237 -16.85 10.57 -6.82
CA GLN A 237 -17.62 11.36 -5.86
C GLN A 237 -18.68 10.48 -5.18
N PRO A 238 -18.77 10.48 -3.83
CA PRO A 238 -19.99 10.04 -3.16
C PRO A 238 -21.14 10.96 -3.60
N GLU A 239 -22.36 10.43 -3.73
CA GLU A 239 -23.56 11.28 -3.80
C GLU A 239 -23.53 12.32 -2.67
N PRO A 240 -24.01 13.55 -2.92
CA PRO A 240 -23.90 14.64 -1.96
C PRO A 240 -24.79 14.36 -0.75
N THR A 241 -24.21 13.73 0.26
CA THR A 241 -24.66 13.85 1.65
C THR A 241 -23.67 14.77 2.34
N PRO A 242 -24.09 15.80 3.09
CA PRO A 242 -23.18 16.67 3.81
C PRO A 242 -22.62 15.91 5.02
N VAL A 243 -21.66 15.03 4.78
CA VAL A 243 -20.69 14.63 5.78
C VAL A 243 -19.46 15.45 5.47
N VAL A 244 -19.20 16.45 6.30
CA VAL A 244 -17.93 17.15 6.31
C VAL A 244 -16.85 16.09 6.59
N HIS A 245 -16.25 15.51 5.55
CA HIS A 245 -14.87 15.03 5.68
C HIS A 245 -14.10 16.31 5.97
N GLN A 246 -13.82 16.58 7.24
CA GLN A 246 -13.02 17.75 7.60
C GLN A 246 -11.70 17.56 6.88
N ARG A 247 -11.47 18.42 5.88
CA ARG A 247 -10.17 18.58 5.26
C ARG A 247 -9.27 19.08 6.38
N ILE A 248 -8.52 18.17 7.01
CA ILE A 248 -7.64 18.52 8.11
C ILE A 248 -6.62 19.50 7.56
N ALA A 249 -6.55 20.69 8.15
CA ALA A 249 -5.66 21.71 7.64
C ALA A 249 -4.18 21.33 7.89
N VAL A 250 -3.25 22.07 7.30
CA VAL A 250 -1.83 21.81 7.55
C VAL A 250 -1.53 22.02 9.04
N PRO A 251 -0.68 21.17 9.65
CA PRO A 251 -0.34 21.33 11.06
C PRO A 251 0.54 22.57 11.24
N VAL A 252 0.22 23.41 12.22
CA VAL A 252 0.94 24.67 12.48
C VAL A 252 1.57 24.73 13.86
N ARG A 253 1.11 23.91 14.82
CA ARG A 253 1.61 23.92 16.19
C ARG A 253 1.52 22.55 16.85
N ILE A 254 2.57 22.15 17.58
CA ILE A 254 2.57 20.93 18.41
C ILE A 254 2.68 21.33 19.88
N LYS A 255 1.89 20.68 20.72
CA LYS A 255 1.95 20.79 22.19
C LYS A 255 2.14 19.42 22.82
N ILE A 256 3.08 19.33 23.74
CA ILE A 256 3.32 18.12 24.55
C ILE A 256 3.32 18.56 26.03
N PRO A 257 2.15 18.56 26.69
CA PRO A 257 1.99 19.18 28.01
C PRO A 257 2.91 18.61 29.08
N SER A 258 3.13 17.28 29.10
CA SER A 258 4.01 16.62 30.09
C SER A 258 5.46 17.08 30.00
N LEU A 259 5.89 17.63 28.85
CA LEU A 259 7.23 18.13 28.61
C LEU A 259 7.32 19.67 28.55
N ASN A 260 6.19 20.37 28.72
CA ASN A 260 6.09 21.82 28.51
C ASN A 260 6.57 22.27 27.11
N ILE A 261 6.30 21.46 26.09
CA ILE A 261 6.60 21.81 24.69
C ILE A 261 5.38 22.51 24.10
N ASP A 262 5.61 23.66 23.49
CA ASP A 262 4.64 24.39 22.68
C ASP A 262 5.40 25.06 21.52
N ALA A 263 5.37 24.43 20.34
CA ALA A 263 6.28 24.75 19.23
C ALA A 263 5.55 24.90 17.89
N SER A 264 6.05 25.80 17.05
CA SER A 264 5.61 25.95 15.66
C SER A 264 5.99 24.73 14.83
N ILE A 265 5.18 24.42 13.82
CA ILE A 265 5.43 23.33 12.87
C ILE A 265 5.78 23.91 11.50
N GLU A 266 6.93 23.51 10.97
CA GLU A 266 7.36 23.78 9.60
C GLU A 266 6.89 22.65 8.66
N SER A 267 6.55 22.97 7.41
CA SER A 267 6.28 21.95 6.39
C SER A 267 7.58 21.63 5.65
N VAL A 268 8.00 20.37 5.67
CA VAL A 268 9.25 19.93 5.04
C VAL A 268 9.04 18.75 4.10
N GLY A 269 9.89 18.67 3.07
CA GLY A 269 9.94 17.57 2.12
C GLY A 269 11.08 16.61 2.42
N LYS A 270 11.75 16.17 1.36
CA LYS A 270 13.02 15.43 1.46
C LYS A 270 14.20 16.38 1.25
N ASP A 271 15.31 16.09 1.91
CA ASP A 271 16.59 16.74 1.65
C ASP A 271 17.24 16.22 0.35
N ASN A 272 18.38 16.79 -0.04
CA ASN A 272 19.13 16.39 -1.24
C ASN A 272 19.67 14.95 -1.19
N GLN A 273 19.58 14.29 -0.04
CA GLN A 273 19.99 12.89 0.17
C GLN A 273 18.77 11.95 0.24
N GLY A 274 17.56 12.47 0.00
CA GLY A 274 16.32 11.70 -0.01
C GLY A 274 15.75 11.38 1.38
N ARG A 275 16.34 11.93 2.45
CA ARG A 275 15.88 11.76 3.84
C ARG A 275 14.79 12.76 4.17
N VAL A 276 13.96 12.49 5.17
CA VAL A 276 13.03 13.51 5.68
C VAL A 276 13.84 14.68 6.22
N ASP A 277 13.51 15.87 5.75
CA ASP A 277 14.21 17.08 6.12
C ASP A 277 13.84 17.52 7.57
N VAL A 278 14.62 18.42 8.14
CA VAL A 278 14.52 18.87 9.54
C VAL A 278 14.08 20.34 9.59
N PRO A 279 13.46 20.80 10.70
CA PRO A 279 13.06 22.20 10.81
C PRO A 279 14.27 23.14 10.74
N ARG A 280 14.09 24.33 10.17
CA ARG A 280 15.12 25.38 10.18
C ARG A 280 15.26 25.99 11.57
N GLY A 281 14.15 26.16 12.28
CA GLY A 281 14.14 26.64 13.65
C GLY A 281 14.51 25.54 14.63
N VAL A 282 15.52 25.78 15.46
CA VAL A 282 15.94 24.86 16.54
C VAL A 282 14.78 24.54 17.50
N MET A 283 13.91 25.53 17.76
CA MET A 283 12.74 25.37 18.63
C MET A 283 11.45 25.02 17.89
N ASN A 284 11.53 24.73 16.59
CA ASN A 284 10.38 24.33 15.78
C ASN A 284 10.40 22.81 15.58
N ALA A 285 9.22 22.23 15.41
CA ALA A 285 9.06 20.90 14.82
C ALA A 285 8.86 21.05 13.30
N ALA A 286 8.98 19.95 12.56
CA ALA A 286 8.62 19.91 11.15
C ALA A 286 7.72 18.71 10.84
N TRP A 287 6.74 18.90 9.97
CA TRP A 287 5.87 17.86 9.43
C TRP A 287 6.33 17.47 8.03
N TYR A 288 6.45 16.16 7.79
CA TYR A 288 6.81 15.63 6.47
C TYR A 288 5.60 15.65 5.53
N ASN A 289 5.61 16.59 4.59
CA ASN A 289 4.43 16.96 3.79
C ASN A 289 4.06 15.98 2.66
N LEU A 290 4.82 14.90 2.50
CA LEU A 290 4.54 13.83 1.55
C LEU A 290 3.78 12.65 2.18
N LEU A 291 3.48 12.72 3.47
CA LEU A 291 2.65 11.74 4.18
C LEU A 291 1.43 12.40 4.83
N ALA A 292 0.62 11.60 5.53
CA ALA A 292 -0.64 12.04 6.13
C ALA A 292 -0.46 13.28 7.02
N ARG A 293 -1.46 14.17 7.03
CA ARG A 293 -1.53 15.24 8.03
C ARG A 293 -1.87 14.63 9.39
N PRO A 294 -1.37 15.18 10.50
CA PRO A 294 -1.76 14.73 11.83
C PRO A 294 -3.28 14.81 12.01
N GLY A 295 -3.92 13.64 12.14
CA GLY A 295 -5.36 13.48 12.29
C GLY A 295 -6.01 12.82 11.07
N GLU A 296 -5.31 12.77 9.93
CA GLU A 296 -5.73 11.97 8.78
C GLU A 296 -5.43 10.49 9.00
N VAL A 297 -6.14 9.64 8.27
CA VAL A 297 -5.83 8.22 8.19
C VAL A 297 -4.46 8.06 7.53
N GLY A 298 -3.53 7.36 8.19
CA GLY A 298 -2.16 7.18 7.74
C GLY A 298 -1.14 7.42 8.85
N ASN A 299 0.13 7.34 8.48
CA ASN A 299 1.24 7.73 9.35
C ASN A 299 1.60 9.19 9.07
N ALA A 300 1.34 10.09 10.02
CA ALA A 300 1.89 11.43 10.01
C ALA A 300 3.28 11.41 10.65
N ILE A 301 4.26 12.09 10.05
CA ILE A 301 5.64 12.15 10.57
C ILE A 301 5.96 13.56 11.01
N MET A 302 6.52 13.68 12.21
CA MET A 302 7.17 14.90 12.67
C MET A 302 8.64 14.67 12.99
N THR A 303 9.46 15.68 12.69
CA THR A 303 10.87 15.74 13.05
C THR A 303 11.13 16.98 13.89
N GLY A 304 12.23 16.97 14.64
CA GLY A 304 12.69 18.13 15.40
C GLY A 304 14.09 17.90 15.95
N HIS A 305 14.76 19.00 16.28
CA HIS A 305 16.13 18.94 16.79
C HIS A 305 16.16 18.43 18.23
N LEU A 306 17.21 17.66 18.56
CA LEU A 306 17.54 17.30 19.93
C LEU A 306 18.19 18.51 20.62
N ASP A 307 19.22 19.08 20.01
CA ASP A 307 19.99 20.23 20.47
C ASP A 307 20.43 21.13 19.30
N ASP A 308 21.05 22.27 19.63
CA ASP A 308 21.69 23.15 18.66
C ASP A 308 23.21 22.86 18.49
N TYR A 309 23.87 23.63 17.62
CA TYR A 309 25.30 23.48 17.34
C TYR A 309 26.22 23.82 18.55
N LYS A 310 25.68 24.35 19.65
CA LYS A 310 26.36 24.60 20.92
C LYS A 310 25.93 23.60 22.00
N SER A 311 25.23 22.53 21.63
CA SER A 311 24.66 21.52 22.52
C SER A 311 23.65 22.09 23.52
N GLN A 312 22.97 23.18 23.16
CA GLN A 312 21.89 23.73 23.96
C GLN A 312 20.58 22.98 23.63
N PRO A 313 19.70 22.73 24.62
CA PRO A 313 18.44 22.05 24.42
C PRO A 313 17.58 22.65 23.29
N ALA A 314 17.10 21.81 22.38
CA ALA A 314 16.17 22.18 21.31
C ALA A 314 14.75 21.65 21.58
N VAL A 315 13.83 21.78 20.60
CA VAL A 315 12.40 21.46 20.76
C VAL A 315 12.14 20.06 21.32
N PHE A 316 12.93 19.06 20.94
CA PHE A 316 12.74 17.66 21.31
C PHE A 316 13.85 17.13 22.23
N TRP A 317 14.60 18.02 22.91
CA TRP A 317 15.62 17.64 23.91
C TRP A 317 15.10 16.63 24.94
N ARG A 318 13.88 16.85 25.43
CA ARG A 318 13.24 16.02 26.48
C ARG A 318 12.32 14.94 25.94
N LEU A 319 12.27 14.71 24.61
CA LEU A 319 11.28 13.81 24.01
C LEU A 319 11.36 12.38 24.55
N ASN A 320 12.55 11.93 24.96
CA ASN A 320 12.76 10.61 25.57
C ASN A 320 12.07 10.46 26.94
N GLU A 321 11.66 11.54 27.59
CA GLU A 321 10.95 11.50 28.87
C GLU A 321 9.46 11.13 28.72
N LEU A 322 8.92 11.14 27.49
CA LEU A 322 7.53 10.74 27.23
C LEU A 322 7.24 9.31 27.67
N ARG A 323 6.02 9.11 28.19
CA ARG A 323 5.49 7.85 28.67
C ARG A 323 4.28 7.43 27.84
N VAL A 324 4.03 6.11 27.78
CA VAL A 324 2.78 5.58 27.22
C VAL A 324 1.60 6.21 27.97
N GLY A 325 0.59 6.67 27.22
CA GLY A 325 -0.55 7.41 27.75
C GLY A 325 -0.39 8.94 27.75
N ASP A 326 0.82 9.47 27.56
CA ASP A 326 1.01 10.92 27.48
C ASP A 326 0.32 11.50 26.24
N ALA A 327 -0.22 12.71 26.39
CA ALA A 327 -0.92 13.41 25.33
C ALA A 327 0.03 14.21 24.43
N ILE A 328 -0.19 14.11 23.12
CA ILE A 328 0.39 15.00 22.11
C ILE A 328 -0.77 15.69 21.39
N LEU A 329 -0.72 17.01 21.30
CA LEU A 329 -1.74 17.82 20.64
C LEU A 329 -1.14 18.48 19.41
N VAL A 330 -1.79 18.33 18.26
CA VAL A 330 -1.40 19.04 17.04
C VAL A 330 -2.52 19.98 16.64
N VAL A 331 -2.21 21.27 16.57
CA VAL A 331 -3.13 22.30 16.11
C VAL A 331 -2.90 22.54 14.62
N ASP A 332 -3.96 22.49 13.84
CA ASP A 332 -3.92 22.79 12.41
C ASP A 332 -4.21 24.27 12.10
N ALA A 333 -4.03 24.66 10.84
CA ALA A 333 -4.19 26.05 10.41
C ALA A 333 -5.62 26.58 10.53
N ASP A 334 -6.63 25.69 10.67
CA ASP A 334 -8.02 26.06 10.90
C ASP A 334 -8.33 26.18 12.42
N GLY A 335 -7.32 25.96 13.27
CA GLY A 335 -7.43 26.03 14.73
C GLY A 335 -7.97 24.74 15.36
N GLN A 336 -8.19 23.68 14.59
CA GLN A 336 -8.63 22.40 15.11
C GLN A 336 -7.46 21.67 15.80
N THR A 337 -7.76 21.07 16.95
CA THR A 337 -6.77 20.32 17.74
C THR A 337 -6.98 18.82 17.56
N HIS A 338 -5.98 18.15 17.00
CA HIS A 338 -5.90 16.70 16.84
C HIS A 338 -5.15 16.12 18.04
N ARG A 339 -5.83 15.31 18.85
CA ARG A 339 -5.27 14.71 20.07
C ARG A 339 -4.76 13.31 19.79
N PHE A 340 -3.53 13.04 20.24
CA PHE A 340 -2.87 11.74 20.16
C PHE A 340 -2.46 11.28 21.55
N GLU A 341 -2.43 9.96 21.72
CA GLU A 341 -1.90 9.29 22.90
C GLU A 341 -0.65 8.50 22.51
N VAL A 342 0.42 8.64 23.29
CA VAL A 342 1.66 7.86 23.12
C VAL A 342 1.37 6.39 23.39
N LEU A 343 1.70 5.53 22.43
CA LEU A 343 1.54 4.09 22.52
C LEU A 343 2.84 3.39 22.89
N ASP A 344 3.96 3.88 22.35
CA ASP A 344 5.26 3.25 22.54
C ASP A 344 6.40 4.23 22.17
N LYS A 345 7.63 3.89 22.56
CA LYS A 345 8.85 4.56 22.10
C LYS A 345 9.97 3.56 21.85
N ALA A 346 10.74 3.79 20.79
CA ALA A 346 11.87 2.95 20.44
C ALA A 346 13.09 3.80 20.07
N ILE A 347 14.29 3.28 20.38
CA ILE A 347 15.56 3.87 19.99
C ILE A 347 16.23 2.92 18.99
N TYR A 348 16.62 3.45 17.83
CA TYR A 348 17.30 2.73 16.77
C TYR A 348 18.69 3.30 16.58
N GLY A 349 19.72 2.45 16.42
CA GLY A 349 21.03 2.90 15.95
C GLY A 349 20.94 3.51 14.56
N TYR A 350 21.78 4.49 14.27
CA TYR A 350 21.77 5.22 13.00
C TYR A 350 21.98 4.28 11.80
N ASN A 351 22.74 3.20 11.98
CA ASN A 351 23.00 2.18 10.98
C ASN A 351 22.17 0.89 11.15
N ASP A 352 21.38 0.81 12.21
CA ASP A 352 20.57 -0.36 12.54
C ASP A 352 19.27 -0.36 11.72
N PRO A 353 18.71 -1.52 11.38
CA PRO A 353 17.43 -1.59 10.71
C PRO A 353 16.31 -1.06 11.63
N ALA A 354 15.73 0.08 11.25
CA ALA A 354 14.49 0.59 11.82
C ALA A 354 13.28 -0.01 11.07
N PRO A 355 12.10 -0.17 11.70
CA PRO A 355 10.89 -0.67 11.05
C PRO A 355 10.27 0.41 10.15
N MET A 356 10.92 0.66 9.01
CA MET A 356 10.58 1.74 8.07
C MET A 356 9.11 1.66 7.64
N GLU A 357 8.56 0.46 7.49
CA GLU A 357 7.16 0.28 7.14
C GLU A 357 6.19 0.69 8.27
N GLN A 358 6.55 0.45 9.53
CA GLN A 358 5.75 0.91 10.66
C GLN A 358 5.80 2.44 10.78
N ILE A 359 6.97 3.03 10.52
CA ILE A 359 7.21 4.47 10.66
C ILE A 359 6.59 5.24 9.49
N TYR A 360 6.89 4.85 8.25
CA TYR A 360 6.55 5.61 7.03
C TYR A 360 5.51 4.93 6.13
N GLY A 361 5.20 3.66 6.39
CA GLY A 361 4.31 2.87 5.54
C GLY A 361 2.84 3.22 5.69
N PHE A 362 2.00 2.58 4.90
CA PHE A 362 0.56 2.80 4.92
C PHE A 362 -0.12 2.17 6.15
N THR A 363 -1.14 2.85 6.67
CA THR A 363 -1.99 2.33 7.73
C THR A 363 -3.39 2.93 7.64
N LEU A 364 -4.40 2.18 8.08
CA LEU A 364 -5.77 2.69 8.23
C LEU A 364 -6.00 3.40 9.57
N LYS A 365 -4.97 3.46 10.42
CA LYS A 365 -5.01 4.14 11.71
C LYS A 365 -4.56 5.59 11.53
N ARG A 366 -5.01 6.49 12.40
CA ARG A 366 -4.52 7.87 12.45
C ARG A 366 -3.31 7.92 13.38
N ASN A 367 -2.15 7.57 12.87
CA ASN A 367 -0.92 7.49 13.66
C ASN A 367 -0.10 8.78 13.54
N LEU A 368 0.66 9.10 14.58
CA LEU A 368 1.68 10.14 14.59
C LEU A 368 3.00 9.54 15.06
N ASN A 369 4.04 9.65 14.23
CA ASN A 369 5.39 9.22 14.56
C ASN A 369 6.30 10.44 14.68
N ILE A 370 6.92 10.64 15.84
CA ILE A 370 7.84 11.77 16.09
C ILE A 370 9.27 11.25 16.16
N ILE A 371 10.17 11.84 15.37
CA ILE A 371 11.56 11.41 15.22
C ILE A 371 12.50 12.53 15.67
N THR A 372 13.48 12.18 16.51
CA THR A 372 14.58 13.10 16.88
C THR A 372 15.91 12.35 16.97
N CYS A 373 17.01 13.10 16.96
CA CYS A 373 18.34 12.59 17.26
C CYS A 373 18.41 12.03 18.68
N ASN A 374 19.23 11.02 18.92
CA ASN A 374 19.45 10.44 20.24
C ASN A 374 20.85 9.80 20.33
N GLY A 375 21.29 9.45 21.53
CA GLY A 375 22.57 8.78 21.74
C GLY A 375 23.75 9.75 21.83
N THR A 376 24.89 9.36 21.28
CA THR A 376 26.15 10.10 21.39
C THR A 376 26.43 10.87 20.10
N TRP A 377 26.97 12.08 20.23
CA TRP A 377 27.47 12.86 19.09
C TRP A 377 28.70 12.19 18.46
N ASP A 378 28.60 11.85 17.19
CA ASP A 378 29.70 11.38 16.35
C ASP A 378 30.25 12.54 15.51
N ALA A 379 31.36 13.12 15.97
CA ALA A 379 32.03 14.24 15.31
C ALA A 379 32.60 13.87 13.93
N LYS A 380 32.84 12.57 13.64
CA LYS A 380 33.35 12.14 12.32
C LYS A 380 32.25 12.24 11.27
N ASN A 381 31.03 11.87 11.64
CA ASN A 381 29.88 11.84 10.74
C ASN A 381 28.94 13.05 10.91
N TRP A 382 29.30 13.99 11.80
CA TRP A 382 28.50 15.18 12.12
C TRP A 382 27.06 14.85 12.47
N ASN A 383 26.88 13.81 13.28
CA ASN A 383 25.56 13.25 13.53
C ASN A 383 25.48 12.51 14.86
N TYR A 384 24.27 12.32 15.36
CA TYR A 384 23.99 11.44 16.47
C TYR A 384 23.90 9.98 16.03
N ASP A 385 24.46 9.08 16.84
CA ASP A 385 24.55 7.65 16.54
C ASP A 385 23.22 6.89 16.69
N LYS A 386 22.16 7.51 17.20
CA LYS A 386 20.83 6.92 17.35
C LYS A 386 19.70 7.86 16.93
N ARG A 387 18.51 7.28 16.76
CA ARG A 387 17.24 7.97 16.54
C ARG A 387 16.22 7.48 17.54
N LEU A 388 15.54 8.40 18.21
CA LEU A 388 14.36 8.13 19.00
C LEU A 388 13.12 8.27 18.12
N VAL A 389 12.23 7.29 18.18
CA VAL A 389 10.91 7.35 17.56
C VAL A 389 9.85 7.19 18.64
N ILE A 390 8.93 8.16 18.71
CA ILE A 390 7.70 8.07 19.51
C ILE A 390 6.58 7.62 18.58
N TYR A 391 5.85 6.57 18.97
CA TYR A 391 4.66 6.08 18.28
C TYR A 391 3.43 6.54 19.04
N ALA A 392 2.53 7.27 18.38
CA ALA A 392 1.29 7.75 18.96
C ALA A 392 0.10 7.50 18.03
N ARG A 393 -1.11 7.51 18.58
CA ARG A 393 -2.34 7.33 17.81
C ARG A 393 -3.39 8.33 18.23
N ALA A 394 -4.14 8.83 17.24
CA ALA A 394 -5.24 9.74 17.50
C ALA A 394 -6.29 9.07 18.38
N VAL A 395 -6.77 9.81 19.36
CA VAL A 395 -7.92 9.44 20.20
C VAL A 395 -9.10 10.32 19.80
N ASP A 396 -10.30 9.73 19.75
CA ASP A 396 -11.54 10.44 19.39
C ASP A 396 -11.95 11.46 20.46
#